data_AF-A0A8I0IIS1-F1
#
_entry.id   AF-A0A8I0IIS1-F1
#
_cell.length_a   1.000
_cell.length_b   1.000
_cell.length_c   1.000
_cell.angle_alpha   90.00
_cell.angle_beta   90.00
_cell.angle_gamma   90.00
#
_symmetry.space_group_name_H-M   'P 1'
#
loop_
_entity.id
_entity.type
_entity.pdbx_description
1 polymer ?
#
loop_
_entity_poly.entity_id
_entity_poly.type
_entity_poly.pdbx_seq_one_letter_code
_entity_poly.pdbx_strand_id
1 'polypeptide(L)'
;MDTAEPDTGRPGTTDPSDAATTLGPVTTVGAAPATSARPTRLRRERATRLRRPATFVLSWLDLPNDGSDPTLPLGTCLVLRTVGRPARDVLVDLPGGPVRGRDKLRPGAPLGIATPVELDAVVALGTVFVEWSDGRGVSRTTWLRVPPVPARYRSPAAR
;
A
#
# COMPACT_ATOMS: atom_id res chain seq x y z
N MET A 1 41.86 10.92 45.27
CA MET A 1 43.14 10.22 45.51
C MET A 1 43.36 9.35 44.28
N ASP A 2 43.91 9.93 43.21
CA ASP A 2 45.35 10.20 42.99
C ASP A 2 46.15 8.89 42.93
N THR A 3 47.02 8.59 41.98
CA THR A 3 47.50 9.26 40.76
C THR A 3 48.40 8.23 40.07
N ALA A 4 48.46 8.24 38.73
CA ALA A 4 49.68 8.18 37.90
C ALA A 4 49.44 7.49 36.54
N GLU A 5 49.45 8.33 35.50
CA GLU A 5 49.85 7.99 34.13
C GLU A 5 51.37 7.70 34.09
N PRO A 6 51.90 7.08 33.02
CA PRO A 6 52.53 7.95 32.03
C PRO A 6 52.25 7.59 30.56
N ASP A 7 51.97 8.67 29.85
CA ASP A 7 52.13 8.97 28.43
C ASP A 7 53.44 8.47 27.80
N THR A 8 53.41 7.93 26.59
CA THR A 8 54.31 8.39 25.51
C THR A 8 53.85 7.94 24.12
N GLY A 9 53.58 8.91 23.24
CA GLY A 9 54.23 8.91 21.93
C GLY A 9 53.33 8.76 20.69
N ARG A 10 52.80 9.89 20.20
CA ARG A 10 52.59 10.13 18.77
C ARG A 10 53.58 11.22 18.34
N PRO A 11 54.28 11.06 17.21
CA PRO A 11 53.91 11.80 15.99
C PRO A 11 54.19 10.93 14.74
N GLY A 12 53.82 11.26 13.50
CA GLY A 12 53.29 12.46 12.88
C GLY A 12 53.04 12.16 11.39
N THR A 13 52.29 13.06 10.77
CA THR A 13 51.97 13.12 9.35
C THR A 13 53.18 13.51 8.52
N THR A 14 53.46 12.83 7.40
CA THR A 14 54.21 13.41 6.28
C THR A 14 53.80 12.79 4.95
N ASP A 15 53.14 13.60 4.12
CA ASP A 15 53.16 13.53 2.65
C ASP A 15 54.26 14.49 2.17
N PRO A 16 55.09 14.09 1.20
CA PRO A 16 55.55 15.07 0.22
C PRO A 16 55.48 14.59 -1.24
N SER A 17 54.75 15.40 -2.00
CA SER A 17 54.83 15.75 -3.42
C SER A 17 56.20 15.58 -4.12
N ASP A 18 56.09 15.30 -5.42
CA ASP A 18 57.01 15.57 -6.54
C ASP A 18 58.26 14.71 -6.76
N ALA A 19 58.14 13.81 -7.75
CA ALA A 19 59.25 13.45 -8.62
C ALA A 19 58.79 13.51 -10.09
N ALA A 20 59.09 14.65 -10.72
CA ALA A 20 58.96 14.87 -12.15
C ALA A 20 59.82 13.86 -12.94
N THR A 21 59.19 13.09 -13.83
CA THR A 21 59.90 12.32 -14.86
C THR A 21 59.48 12.84 -16.23
N THR A 22 60.41 13.56 -16.84
CA THR A 22 60.40 14.01 -18.24
C THR A 22 60.41 12.80 -19.17
N LEU A 23 59.38 12.66 -20.03
CA LEU A 23 59.39 11.79 -21.21
C LEU A 23 59.02 12.63 -22.44
N GLY A 24 59.84 12.52 -23.48
CA GLY A 24 59.95 13.43 -24.63
C GLY A 24 58.76 13.50 -25.61
N PRO A 25 58.87 14.31 -26.67
CA PRO A 25 57.79 14.55 -27.61
C PRO A 25 57.68 13.38 -28.60
N VAL A 26 56.64 12.57 -28.46
CA VAL A 26 56.20 11.64 -29.51
C VAL A 26 54.99 12.25 -30.21
N THR A 27 55.25 12.77 -31.40
CA THR A 27 54.25 13.14 -32.40
C THR A 27 53.59 11.87 -32.91
N THR A 28 52.38 11.57 -32.44
CA THR A 28 51.53 10.51 -33.03
C THR A 28 50.19 11.11 -33.43
N VAL A 29 50.04 11.24 -34.76
CA VAL A 29 48.83 11.19 -35.60
C VAL A 29 47.50 11.48 -34.89
N GLY A 30 46.91 12.62 -35.24
CA GLY A 30 45.53 12.96 -34.90
C GLY A 30 44.56 11.89 -35.40
N ALA A 31 44.10 11.05 -34.49
CA ALA A 31 42.87 10.30 -34.64
C ALA A 31 41.72 11.27 -34.35
N ALA A 32 41.03 11.71 -35.40
CA ALA A 32 39.77 12.41 -35.24
C ALA A 32 38.82 11.53 -34.39
N PRO A 33 38.15 12.08 -33.36
CA PRO A 33 37.15 11.30 -32.65
C PRO A 33 36.06 10.94 -33.64
N ALA A 34 35.91 9.65 -33.93
CA ALA A 34 34.76 9.14 -34.66
C ALA A 34 33.52 9.49 -33.82
N THR A 35 32.81 10.55 -34.20
CA THR A 35 31.47 10.83 -33.69
C THR A 35 30.59 9.68 -34.14
N SER A 36 30.51 8.65 -33.30
CA SER A 36 29.45 7.66 -33.37
C SER A 36 28.17 8.42 -33.04
N ALA A 37 27.50 8.94 -34.07
CA ALA A 37 26.12 9.39 -34.03
C ALA A 37 25.22 8.16 -33.85
N ARG A 38 25.41 7.42 -32.75
CA ARG A 38 24.41 6.48 -32.28
C ARG A 38 23.32 7.36 -31.69
N PRO A 39 22.09 7.35 -32.22
CA PRO A 39 21.01 8.07 -31.58
C PRO A 39 20.91 7.51 -30.16
N THR A 40 21.25 8.33 -29.18
CA THR A 40 20.92 8.12 -27.79
C THR A 40 19.42 7.97 -27.79
N ARG A 41 18.95 6.71 -27.80
CA ARG A 41 17.56 6.42 -27.49
C ARG A 41 17.39 6.99 -26.10
N LEU A 42 16.80 8.18 -26.03
CA LEU A 42 16.36 8.81 -24.81
C LEU A 42 15.63 7.71 -24.05
N ARG A 43 16.30 7.19 -23.02
CA ARG A 43 15.75 6.17 -22.15
C ARG A 43 14.56 6.86 -21.54
N ARG A 44 13.38 6.60 -22.12
CA ARG A 44 12.11 7.15 -21.70
C ARG A 44 12.03 6.87 -20.20
N GLU A 45 12.30 7.90 -19.42
CA GLU A 45 12.31 7.81 -17.98
C GLU A 45 10.92 7.28 -17.64
N ARG A 46 10.89 6.04 -17.14
CA ARG A 46 9.63 5.41 -16.78
C ARG A 46 9.15 6.22 -15.59
N ALA A 47 8.32 7.23 -15.86
CA ALA A 47 7.49 7.86 -14.85
C ALA A 47 6.92 6.71 -14.03
N THR A 48 7.32 6.63 -12.76
CA THR A 48 6.85 5.62 -11.83
C THR A 48 5.34 5.75 -11.84
N ARG A 49 4.65 4.85 -12.56
CA ARG A 49 3.19 4.88 -12.61
C ARG A 49 2.74 4.85 -11.16
N LEU A 50 2.20 5.96 -10.67
CA LEU A 50 1.58 6.07 -9.36
C LEU A 50 0.57 4.93 -9.29
N ARG A 51 0.92 3.87 -8.58
CA ARG A 51 0.07 2.69 -8.49
C ARG A 51 -1.14 3.14 -7.69
N ARG A 52 -2.31 3.17 -8.34
CA ARG A 52 -3.56 3.48 -7.64
C ARG A 52 -3.77 2.45 -6.52
N PRO A 53 -4.15 2.91 -5.31
CA PRO A 53 -4.47 2.03 -4.20
C PRO A 53 -5.68 1.13 -4.52
N ALA A 54 -5.91 0.12 -3.69
CA ALA A 54 -7.18 -0.58 -3.69
C ALA A 54 -8.31 0.40 -3.40
N THR A 55 -9.44 0.22 -4.08
CA THR A 55 -10.67 0.97 -3.81
C THR A 55 -11.70 0.00 -3.27
N PHE A 56 -12.47 0.41 -2.28
CA PHE A 56 -13.48 -0.43 -1.67
C PHE A 56 -14.88 0.09 -1.99
N VAL A 57 -15.82 -0.84 -2.11
CA VAL A 57 -17.23 -0.55 -2.31
C VAL A 57 -18.05 -1.41 -1.37
N LEU A 58 -19.10 -0.81 -0.81
CA LEU A 58 -20.15 -1.51 -0.09
C LEU A 58 -21.28 -1.83 -1.08
N SER A 59 -21.73 -3.07 -1.08
CA SER A 59 -22.79 -3.54 -1.99
C SER A 59 -23.74 -4.47 -1.27
N TRP A 60 -25.03 -4.36 -1.59
CA TRP A 60 -26.07 -5.25 -1.10
C TRP A 60 -26.10 -6.55 -1.90
N LEU A 61 -26.25 -7.68 -1.23
CA LEU A 61 -26.66 -8.92 -1.88
C LEU A 61 -28.15 -8.84 -2.28
N ASP A 62 -28.58 -9.67 -3.22
CA ASP A 62 -29.99 -9.71 -3.62
C ASP A 62 -30.85 -10.35 -2.53
N LEU A 63 -30.34 -11.42 -1.91
CA LEU A 63 -30.90 -12.10 -0.75
C LEU A 63 -29.82 -12.24 0.33
N PRO A 64 -30.20 -12.31 1.63
CA PRO A 64 -29.25 -12.66 2.68
C PRO A 64 -28.54 -13.97 2.34
N ASN A 65 -27.25 -14.08 2.65
CA ASN A 65 -26.50 -15.32 2.44
C ASN A 65 -27.15 -16.47 3.21
N ASP A 66 -27.60 -17.49 2.49
CA ASP A 66 -28.25 -18.69 3.02
C ASP A 66 -27.25 -19.83 3.29
N GLY A 67 -25.95 -19.56 3.13
CA GLY A 67 -24.88 -20.55 3.22
C GLY A 67 -24.36 -21.03 1.87
N SER A 68 -24.95 -20.56 0.76
CA SER A 68 -24.45 -20.83 -0.60
C SER A 68 -23.04 -20.29 -0.82
N ASP A 69 -22.67 -19.15 -0.22
CA ASP A 69 -21.30 -18.67 -0.13
C ASP A 69 -20.71 -18.98 1.26
N PRO A 70 -19.84 -20.00 1.40
CA PRO A 70 -19.25 -20.37 2.68
C PRO A 70 -18.22 -19.34 3.18
N THR A 71 -17.84 -18.36 2.35
CA THR A 71 -16.91 -17.30 2.75
C THR A 71 -17.60 -16.15 3.48
N LEU A 72 -18.93 -16.18 3.55
CA LEU A 72 -19.75 -15.17 4.20
C LEU A 72 -20.48 -15.76 5.41
N PRO A 73 -20.60 -15.01 6.52
CA PRO A 73 -21.50 -15.39 7.60
C PRO A 73 -22.93 -15.62 7.10
N LEU A 74 -23.64 -16.55 7.74
CA LEU A 74 -25.05 -16.77 7.47
C LEU A 74 -25.85 -15.48 7.72
N GLY A 75 -26.79 -15.19 6.84
CA GLY A 75 -27.62 -13.99 6.88
C GLY A 75 -26.93 -12.72 6.41
N THR A 76 -25.68 -12.73 5.95
CA THR A 76 -25.01 -11.52 5.43
C THR A 76 -25.84 -10.88 4.31
N CYS A 77 -26.13 -9.57 4.39
CA CYS A 77 -26.85 -8.83 3.35
C CYS A 77 -26.04 -7.66 2.77
N LEU A 78 -25.09 -7.10 3.54
CA LEU A 78 -24.15 -6.08 3.10
C LEU A 78 -22.74 -6.67 3.03
N VAL A 79 -22.05 -6.45 1.91
CA VAL A 79 -20.68 -6.92 1.71
C VAL A 79 -19.75 -5.79 1.26
N LEU A 80 -18.49 -5.88 1.71
CA LEU A 80 -17.38 -5.10 1.22
C LEU A 80 -16.70 -5.85 0.08
N ARG A 81 -16.42 -5.15 -1.01
CA ARG A 81 -15.61 -5.66 -2.13
C ARG A 81 -14.50 -4.68 -2.43
N THR A 82 -13.39 -5.21 -2.92
CA THR A 82 -12.33 -4.38 -3.49
C THR A 82 -12.42 -4.35 -5.01
N VAL A 83 -12.07 -3.21 -5.60
CA VAL A 83 -12.07 -2.95 -7.04
C VAL A 83 -10.65 -2.69 -7.50
N GLY A 84 -10.26 -3.32 -8.62
CA GLY A 84 -8.99 -3.10 -9.31
C GLY A 84 -7.78 -3.79 -8.70
N ARG A 85 -7.53 -3.67 -7.39
CA ARG A 85 -6.35 -4.26 -6.72
C ARG A 85 -6.76 -5.05 -5.48
N PRO A 86 -6.05 -6.15 -5.17
CA PRO A 86 -6.24 -6.82 -3.89
C PRO A 86 -5.77 -5.93 -2.73
N ALA A 87 -6.41 -6.10 -1.58
CA ALA A 87 -5.98 -5.53 -0.31
C ALA A 87 -5.55 -6.65 0.64
N ARG A 88 -4.62 -6.34 1.55
CA ARG A 88 -4.14 -7.26 2.59
C ARG A 88 -4.61 -6.78 3.96
N ASP A 89 -4.68 -7.71 4.91
CA ASP A 89 -4.96 -7.42 6.32
C ASP A 89 -6.16 -6.47 6.49
N VAL A 90 -7.24 -6.77 5.76
CA VAL A 90 -8.41 -5.89 5.73
C VAL A 90 -9.17 -6.08 7.03
N LEU A 91 -9.39 -5.00 7.75
CA LEU A 91 -10.17 -4.94 8.98
C LEU A 91 -11.28 -3.90 8.82
N VAL A 92 -12.46 -4.23 9.33
CA VAL A 92 -13.65 -3.39 9.27
C VAL A 92 -14.26 -3.28 10.65
N ASP A 93 -14.36 -2.06 11.14
CA ASP A 93 -14.99 -1.77 12.42
C ASP A 93 -16.49 -1.57 12.25
N LEU A 94 -17.27 -2.33 13.02
CA LEU A 94 -18.72 -2.27 13.03
C LEU A 94 -19.22 -1.60 14.32
N PRO A 95 -20.31 -0.82 14.26
CA PRO A 95 -20.87 -0.18 15.45
C PRO A 95 -21.34 -1.21 16.46
N GLY A 96 -20.74 -1.21 17.67
CA GLY A 96 -21.12 -2.07 18.78
C GLY A 96 -20.94 -3.57 18.54
N GLY A 97 -20.21 -3.95 17.47
CA GLY A 97 -20.08 -5.33 17.01
C GLY A 97 -18.62 -5.79 16.86
N PRO A 98 -18.41 -7.05 16.47
CA PRO A 98 -17.07 -7.59 16.23
C PRO A 98 -16.43 -6.99 14.98
N VAL A 99 -15.11 -6.83 14.99
CA VAL A 99 -14.31 -6.47 13.82
C VAL A 99 -14.43 -7.58 12.77
N ARG A 100 -14.68 -7.23 11.51
CA ARG A 100 -14.70 -8.17 10.38
C ARG A 100 -13.39 -8.09 9.62
N GLY A 101 -12.71 -9.23 9.47
CA GLY A 101 -11.35 -9.29 8.95
C GLY A 101 -11.17 -10.21 7.75
N ARG A 102 -10.20 -9.91 6.89
CA ARG A 102 -9.70 -10.82 5.86
C ARG A 102 -8.24 -10.55 5.50
N ASP A 103 -7.37 -11.54 5.65
CA ASP A 103 -5.93 -11.45 5.32
C ASP A 103 -5.66 -11.01 3.88
N LYS A 104 -6.54 -11.41 2.96
CA LYS A 104 -6.47 -10.98 1.57
C LYS A 104 -7.86 -10.85 0.98
N LEU A 105 -8.27 -9.62 0.71
CA LEU A 105 -9.45 -9.35 -0.11
C LEU A 105 -9.03 -9.24 -1.58
N ARG A 106 -9.44 -10.21 -2.40
CA ARG A 106 -9.20 -10.18 -3.86
C ARG A 106 -10.28 -9.34 -4.55
N PRO A 107 -9.98 -8.72 -5.71
CA PRO A 107 -11.01 -8.03 -6.48
C PRO A 107 -12.22 -8.93 -6.74
N GLY A 108 -13.41 -8.41 -6.47
CA GLY A 108 -14.67 -9.15 -6.59
C GLY A 108 -14.98 -10.12 -5.45
N ALA A 109 -14.01 -10.56 -4.63
CA ALA A 109 -14.30 -11.41 -3.48
C ALA A 109 -15.03 -10.60 -2.39
N PRO A 110 -16.12 -11.13 -1.81
CA PRO A 110 -16.88 -10.41 -0.79
C PRO A 110 -16.29 -10.61 0.61
N LEU A 111 -16.44 -9.61 1.47
CA LEU A 111 -16.29 -9.71 2.92
C LEU A 111 -17.62 -9.30 3.55
N GLY A 112 -18.19 -10.14 4.42
CA GLY A 112 -19.46 -9.85 5.08
C GLY A 112 -19.35 -8.70 6.08
N ILE A 113 -20.28 -7.75 6.00
CA ILE A 113 -20.27 -6.52 6.81
C ILE A 113 -21.45 -6.46 7.76
N ALA A 114 -22.66 -6.77 7.28
CA ALA A 114 -23.84 -6.74 8.13
C ALA A 114 -24.82 -7.86 7.75
N THR A 115 -25.43 -8.43 8.77
CA THR A 115 -26.67 -9.22 8.70
C THR A 115 -27.90 -8.30 8.88
N PRO A 116 -29.13 -8.75 8.59
CA PRO A 116 -30.35 -8.00 8.87
C PRO A 116 -30.47 -7.50 10.31
N VAL A 117 -29.94 -8.23 11.29
CA VAL A 117 -30.00 -7.84 12.71
C VAL A 117 -29.04 -6.69 13.02
N GLU A 118 -27.89 -6.65 12.36
CA GLU A 118 -26.88 -5.59 12.54
C GLU A 118 -27.17 -4.35 11.66
N LEU A 119 -28.13 -4.47 10.74
CA LEU A 119 -28.38 -3.53 9.67
C LEU A 119 -28.72 -2.12 10.19
N ASP A 120 -29.64 -2.03 11.15
CA ASP A 120 -30.11 -0.75 11.67
C ASP A 120 -28.98 0.03 12.35
N ALA A 121 -28.08 -0.64 13.06
CA ALA A 121 -26.93 -0.02 13.70
C ALA A 121 -25.92 0.53 12.68
N VAL A 122 -25.61 -0.26 11.64
CA VAL A 122 -24.71 0.17 10.55
C VAL A 122 -25.30 1.35 9.78
N VAL A 123 -26.61 1.32 9.52
CA VAL A 123 -27.31 2.39 8.80
C VAL A 123 -27.40 3.67 9.63
N ALA A 124 -27.65 3.55 10.94
CA ALA A 124 -27.66 4.69 11.86
C ALA A 124 -26.31 5.42 11.90
N LEU A 125 -25.20 4.69 11.84
CA LEU A 125 -23.86 5.29 11.74
C LEU A 125 -23.61 5.93 10.36
N GLY A 126 -24.13 5.34 9.29
CA GLY A 126 -24.06 5.86 7.92
C GLY A 126 -22.67 5.78 7.27
N THR A 127 -21.64 5.34 8.01
CA THR A 127 -20.29 5.10 7.52
C THR A 127 -19.66 3.87 8.15
N VAL A 128 -18.73 3.24 7.45
CA VAL A 128 -17.92 2.12 7.92
C VAL A 128 -16.44 2.47 7.77
N PHE A 129 -15.65 2.18 8.81
CA PHE A 129 -14.20 2.34 8.78
C PHE A 129 -13.52 1.09 8.25
N VAL A 130 -12.53 1.26 7.39
CA VAL A 130 -11.74 0.16 6.83
C VAL A 130 -10.25 0.47 6.99
N GLU A 131 -9.55 -0.42 7.68
CA GLU A 131 -8.09 -0.48 7.70
C GLU A 131 -7.60 -1.60 6.77
N TRP A 132 -6.49 -1.39 6.08
CA TRP A 132 -5.91 -2.37 5.16
C TRP A 132 -4.45 -2.07 4.84
N SER A 133 -3.71 -3.11 4.48
CA SER A 133 -2.34 -3.03 3.97
C SER A 133 -2.30 -3.03 2.44
N ASP A 134 -1.54 -2.11 1.85
CA ASP A 134 -1.34 -2.08 0.40
C ASP A 134 -0.35 -3.14 -0.10
N GLY A 135 -0.14 -3.20 -1.42
CA GLY A 135 0.78 -4.19 -2.01
C GLY A 135 2.25 -4.06 -1.60
N ARG A 136 2.62 -2.99 -0.87
CA ARG A 136 3.93 -2.76 -0.27
C ARG A 136 3.94 -3.00 1.25
N GLY A 137 2.82 -3.42 1.83
CA GLY A 137 2.67 -3.62 3.27
C GLY A 137 2.44 -2.33 4.06
N VAL A 138 2.12 -1.22 3.39
CA VAL A 138 1.82 0.05 4.09
C VAL A 138 0.38 0.03 4.58
N SER A 139 0.17 0.21 5.89
CA SER A 139 -1.17 0.38 6.46
C SER A 139 -1.81 1.67 5.96
N ARG A 140 -3.09 1.55 5.61
CA ARG A 140 -3.93 2.59 5.04
C ARG A 140 -5.33 2.45 5.62
N THR A 141 -6.03 3.58 5.64
CA THR A 141 -7.38 3.64 6.17
C THR A 141 -8.31 4.35 5.20
N THR A 142 -9.60 4.05 5.27
CA THR A 142 -10.63 4.76 4.52
C THR A 142 -11.99 4.66 5.20
N TRP A 143 -12.84 5.65 4.97
CA TRP A 143 -14.24 5.65 5.40
C TRP A 143 -15.14 5.45 4.19
N LEU A 144 -16.09 4.53 4.31
CA LEU A 144 -17.07 4.24 3.26
C LEU A 144 -18.44 4.66 3.72
N ARG A 145 -19.17 5.38 2.87
CA ARG A 145 -20.58 5.69 3.11
C ARG A 145 -21.40 4.41 2.94
N VAL A 146 -22.29 4.15 3.89
CA VAL A 146 -23.24 3.04 3.78
C VAL A 146 -24.25 3.40 2.67
N PRO A 147 -24.43 2.55 1.65
CA PRO A 147 -25.40 2.80 0.60
C PRO A 147 -26.83 2.82 1.16
N PRO A 148 -27.78 3.54 0.52
CA PRO A 148 -29.18 3.52 0.95
C PRO A 148 -29.72 2.10 1.05
N VAL A 149 -30.49 1.83 2.11
CA VAL A 149 -31.08 0.50 2.35
C VAL A 149 -32.13 0.20 1.27
N PRO A 150 -31.96 -0.89 0.49
CA PRO A 150 -32.93 -1.31 -0.49
C PRO A 150 -34.26 -1.69 0.17
N ALA A 151 -35.37 -1.47 -0.51
CA ALA A 151 -36.71 -1.73 0.04
C ALA A 151 -36.88 -3.15 0.61
N ARG A 152 -36.27 -4.15 -0.02
CA ARG A 152 -36.29 -5.57 0.41
C ARG A 152 -35.68 -5.82 1.80
N TYR A 153 -34.85 -4.92 2.29
CA TYR A 153 -34.21 -5.00 3.60
C TYR A 153 -34.76 -3.98 4.60
N ARG A 154 -35.78 -3.20 4.21
CA ARG A 154 -36.44 -2.29 5.15
C ARG A 154 -37.43 -3.08 5.97
N SER A 155 -37.27 -3.04 7.30
CA SER A 155 -38.27 -3.59 8.21
C SER A 155 -39.61 -2.83 8.05
N PRO A 156 -40.75 -3.52 7.90
CA PRO A 156 -42.05 -2.86 7.81
C PRO A 156 -42.49 -2.18 9.12
N ALA A 157 -41.80 -2.44 10.23
CA ALA A 157 -42.10 -1.90 11.56
C ALA A 157 -41.63 -0.45 11.79
N ALA A 158 -40.98 0.19 10.82
CA ALA A 158 -40.43 1.55 10.94
C ALA A 158 -41.31 2.63 10.25
N ARG A 159 -42.62 2.40 10.13
CA ARG A 159 -43.59 3.40 9.65
C ARG A 159 -44.59 3.79 10.72
#